data_AF-A0A132GKJ9-F1
#
_entry.id   AF-A0A132GKJ9-F1
#
_cell.length_a   1.000
_cell.length_b   1.000
_cell.length_c   1.000
_cell.angle_alpha   90.00
_cell.angle_beta   90.00
_cell.angle_gamma   90.00
#
_symmetry.space_group_name_H-M   'P 1'
#
loop_
_entity.id
_entity.type
_entity.pdbx_description
1 polymer ?
#
loop_
_entity_poly.entity_id
_entity_poly.type
_entity_poly.pdbx_seq_one_letter_code
_entity_poly.pdbx_strand_id
1 'polypeptide(L)'
;MSDYRFRLQPYKGISTRYTCPECKQKRCFSRYIDTEGRIQFPSYVGRCDHEQRCGYHYTPSDYFKDNPSVQEQLSEERKPVFIPKAAEHPKPISYIPAEIVEASMQHYEANNLFRFLCLKFGREQTMELMKRYNVGTSRHWQGATVFWQIDSSGKARTGKIILYNPQTGKRVKQPFCHVTWVHSALRLNDFNLRQCFFGEHLLASEKGKPVAL
;
A
#
# COMPACT_ATOMS: atom_id res chain seq x y z
N MET A 1 13.40 -7.02 -10.08
CA MET A 1 13.52 -6.99 -11.55
C MET A 1 12.25 -7.61 -12.10
N SER A 2 11.46 -6.86 -12.88
CA SER A 2 10.19 -7.36 -13.42
C SER A 2 10.47 -8.50 -14.40
N ASP A 3 10.00 -9.71 -14.10
CA ASP A 3 10.17 -10.87 -14.96
C ASP A 3 9.08 -10.83 -16.04
N TYR A 4 9.40 -10.25 -17.20
CA TYR A 4 8.47 -10.14 -18.31
C TYR A 4 8.22 -11.52 -18.93
N ARG A 5 6.93 -11.89 -19.07
CA ARG A 5 6.50 -13.18 -19.64
C ARG A 5 7.09 -13.46 -21.02
N PHE A 6 7.06 -12.46 -21.91
CA PHE A 6 7.67 -12.58 -23.24
C PHE A 6 9.01 -11.84 -23.25
N ARG A 7 10.11 -12.59 -23.40
CA ARG A 7 11.46 -12.03 -23.38
C ARG A 7 12.31 -12.59 -24.51
N LEU A 8 13.34 -11.87 -24.91
CA LEU A 8 14.33 -12.40 -25.86
C LEU A 8 15.07 -13.59 -25.24
N GLN A 9 15.35 -14.60 -26.05
CA GLN A 9 16.09 -15.79 -25.63
C GLN A 9 17.45 -15.35 -25.05
N PRO A 10 17.75 -15.71 -23.78
CA PRO A 10 19.01 -15.37 -23.16
C PRO A 10 20.19 -15.92 -23.96
N TYR A 11 21.26 -15.14 -24.07
CA TYR A 11 22.48 -15.58 -24.73
C TYR A 11 23.16 -16.67 -23.91
N LYS A 12 23.26 -17.89 -24.46
CA LYS A 12 24.04 -18.99 -23.89
C LYS A 12 25.16 -19.46 -24.84
N GLY A 13 25.58 -18.57 -25.75
CA GLY A 13 26.57 -18.85 -26.78
C GLY A 13 26.00 -18.78 -28.19
N ILE A 14 26.87 -19.01 -29.18
CA ILE A 14 26.57 -18.82 -30.61
C ILE A 14 25.41 -19.70 -31.12
N SER A 15 25.15 -20.82 -30.46
CA SER A 15 24.05 -21.74 -30.77
C SER A 15 22.66 -21.16 -30.45
N THR A 16 22.58 -20.16 -29.59
CA THR A 16 21.34 -19.43 -29.24
C THR A 16 21.11 -18.20 -30.13
N ARG A 17 21.85 -18.09 -31.24
CA ARG A 17 21.67 -17.05 -32.24
C ARG A 17 21.35 -17.66 -33.60
N TYR A 18 20.27 -17.19 -34.17
CA TYR A 18 19.73 -17.70 -35.42
C TYR A 18 20.09 -16.80 -36.59
N THR A 19 19.70 -17.24 -37.78
CA THR A 19 19.77 -16.43 -38.99
C THR A 19 18.67 -15.37 -38.97
N CYS A 20 19.04 -14.10 -39.21
CA CYS A 20 18.07 -13.02 -39.29
C CYS A 20 17.18 -13.18 -40.54
N PRO A 21 15.85 -13.05 -40.43
CA PRO A 21 14.95 -13.16 -41.58
C PRO A 21 15.14 -12.01 -42.58
N GLU A 22 15.59 -10.84 -42.13
CA GLU A 22 15.77 -9.65 -42.98
C GLU A 22 17.14 -9.67 -43.67
N CYS A 23 18.24 -9.56 -42.91
CA CYS A 23 19.58 -9.45 -43.51
C CYS A 23 20.22 -10.80 -43.88
N LYS A 24 19.56 -11.93 -43.59
CA LYS A 24 20.02 -13.32 -43.87
C LYS A 24 21.39 -13.69 -43.26
N GLN A 25 21.95 -12.83 -42.43
CA GLN A 25 23.19 -13.10 -41.71
C GLN A 25 22.96 -14.15 -40.64
N LYS A 26 23.89 -15.10 -40.52
CA LYS A 26 23.83 -16.18 -39.52
C LYS A 26 24.25 -15.63 -38.16
N ARG A 27 23.73 -16.23 -37.08
CA ARG A 27 24.17 -16.00 -35.69
C ARG A 27 24.05 -14.56 -35.20
N CYS A 28 23.05 -13.81 -35.68
CA CYS A 28 22.80 -12.43 -35.27
C CYS A 28 21.34 -12.16 -34.90
N PHE A 29 20.54 -13.21 -34.69
CA PHE A 29 19.11 -13.09 -34.43
C PHE A 29 18.72 -13.75 -33.11
N SER A 30 18.08 -12.97 -32.24
CA SER A 30 17.55 -13.38 -30.95
C SER A 30 16.04 -13.54 -31.04
N ARG A 31 15.50 -14.75 -30.81
CA ARG A 31 14.06 -15.01 -30.85
C ARG A 31 13.37 -14.65 -29.54
N TYR A 32 12.10 -14.27 -29.59
CA TYR A 32 11.28 -14.18 -28.38
C TYR A 32 10.89 -15.56 -27.87
N ILE A 33 10.84 -15.71 -26.55
CA ILE A 33 10.39 -16.90 -25.83
C ILE A 33 9.29 -16.52 -24.83
N ASP A 34 8.31 -17.40 -24.67
CA ASP A 34 7.32 -17.34 -23.58
C ASP A 34 7.88 -18.10 -22.37
N THR A 35 8.08 -17.41 -21.25
CA THR A 35 8.57 -18.05 -20.01
C THR A 35 7.55 -18.99 -19.39
N GLU A 36 6.27 -18.84 -19.72
CA GLU A 36 5.20 -19.74 -19.28
C GLU A 36 5.03 -20.95 -20.21
N GLY A 37 5.73 -20.99 -21.36
CA GLY A 37 5.70 -22.10 -22.30
C GLY A 37 4.37 -22.32 -23.02
N ARG A 38 3.42 -21.39 -22.94
CA ARG A 38 2.08 -21.52 -23.55
C ARG A 38 2.07 -21.21 -25.05
N ILE A 39 3.03 -20.40 -25.51
CA ILE A 39 3.16 -20.01 -26.91
C ILE A 39 4.57 -20.30 -27.39
N GLN A 40 4.66 -21.02 -28.48
CA GLN A 40 5.89 -21.10 -29.26
C GLN A 40 5.84 -20.07 -30.38
N PHE A 41 6.59 -18.98 -30.22
CA PHE A 41 6.68 -17.98 -31.27
C PHE A 41 7.34 -18.55 -32.53
N PRO A 42 6.83 -18.20 -33.73
CA PRO A 42 7.48 -18.54 -34.99
C PRO A 42 8.92 -18.04 -35.07
N SER A 43 9.71 -18.66 -35.94
CA SER A 43 11.15 -18.42 -36.06
C SER A 43 11.55 -17.00 -36.47
N TYR A 44 10.60 -16.20 -36.97
CA TYR A 44 10.81 -14.82 -37.39
C TYR A 44 10.49 -13.79 -36.29
N VAL A 45 9.86 -14.18 -35.17
CA VAL A 45 9.57 -13.26 -34.07
C VAL A 45 10.81 -13.08 -33.19
N GLY A 46 11.38 -11.88 -33.19
CA GLY A 46 12.67 -11.64 -32.55
C GLY A 46 13.31 -10.32 -32.95
N ARG A 47 14.55 -10.15 -32.53
CA ARG A 47 15.36 -8.95 -32.78
C ARG A 47 16.72 -9.32 -33.35
N CYS A 48 17.15 -8.58 -34.36
CA CYS A 48 18.50 -8.67 -34.89
C CYS A 48 19.47 -7.85 -34.04
N ASP A 49 20.64 -8.43 -33.76
CA ASP A 49 21.70 -7.80 -32.96
C ASP A 49 22.37 -6.64 -33.73
N HIS A 50 22.22 -6.58 -35.05
CA HIS A 50 22.69 -5.46 -35.88
C HIS A 50 21.66 -4.31 -35.91
N GLU A 51 21.40 -3.69 -34.76
CA GLU A 51 20.36 -2.65 -34.61
C GLU A 51 20.55 -1.46 -35.57
N GLN A 52 21.79 -0.99 -35.76
CA GLN A 52 22.08 0.19 -36.59
C GLN A 52 22.09 -0.11 -38.10
N ARG A 53 22.37 -1.35 -38.50
CA ARG A 53 22.52 -1.73 -39.92
C ARG A 53 21.29 -2.44 -40.48
N CYS A 54 20.71 -3.35 -39.70
CA CYS A 54 19.55 -4.15 -40.10
C CYS A 54 18.28 -3.68 -39.42
N GLY A 55 18.34 -3.33 -38.13
CA GLY A 55 17.19 -2.78 -37.38
C GLY A 55 15.99 -3.72 -37.22
N TYR A 56 16.05 -4.96 -37.72
CA TYR A 56 14.90 -5.86 -37.69
C TYR A 56 14.50 -6.19 -36.25
N HIS A 57 13.28 -5.83 -35.88
CA HIS A 57 12.68 -6.15 -34.58
C HIS A 57 11.19 -6.38 -34.77
N TYR A 58 10.78 -7.64 -34.67
CA TYR A 58 9.38 -8.03 -34.70
C TYR A 58 8.98 -8.53 -33.32
N THR A 59 8.20 -7.73 -32.61
CA THR A 59 7.87 -7.96 -31.19
C THR A 59 6.71 -8.94 -31.02
N PRO A 60 6.51 -9.52 -29.83
CA PRO A 60 5.30 -10.27 -29.51
C PRO A 60 4.03 -9.44 -29.72
N SER A 61 4.09 -8.12 -29.48
CA SER A 61 2.94 -7.23 -29.68
C SER A 61 2.56 -7.13 -31.15
N ASP A 62 3.55 -7.04 -32.05
CA ASP A 62 3.31 -7.04 -33.50
C ASP A 62 2.74 -8.39 -33.96
N TYR A 63 3.28 -9.49 -33.44
CA TYR A 63 2.80 -10.83 -33.73
C TYR A 63 1.32 -11.02 -33.35
N PHE A 64 0.89 -10.57 -32.16
CA PHE A 64 -0.51 -10.69 -31.75
C PHE A 64 -1.45 -9.77 -32.53
N LYS A 65 -0.96 -8.60 -32.94
CA LYS A 65 -1.72 -7.70 -33.81
C LYS A 65 -1.99 -8.33 -35.19
N ASP A 66 -1.01 -9.04 -35.73
CA ASP A 66 -1.13 -9.70 -37.03
C ASP A 66 -1.81 -11.07 -36.95
N ASN A 67 -1.90 -11.66 -35.75
CA ASN A 67 -2.50 -12.99 -35.50
C ASN A 67 -3.55 -12.92 -34.35
N PRO A 68 -4.69 -12.25 -34.57
CA PRO A 68 -5.69 -12.02 -33.52
C PRO A 68 -6.29 -13.31 -32.95
N SER A 69 -6.38 -14.39 -33.74
CA SER A 69 -6.89 -15.70 -33.27
C SER A 69 -6.02 -16.34 -32.18
N VAL A 70 -4.71 -16.10 -32.20
CA VAL A 70 -3.77 -16.60 -31.17
C VAL A 70 -3.96 -15.80 -29.86
N GLN A 71 -4.27 -14.51 -29.97
CA GLN A 71 -4.61 -13.67 -28.82
C GLN A 71 -5.95 -14.09 -28.19
N GLU A 72 -6.95 -14.45 -29.01
CA GLU A 72 -8.24 -14.95 -28.57
C GLU A 72 -8.12 -16.28 -27.82
N GLN A 73 -7.32 -17.23 -28.33
CA GLN A 73 -7.05 -18.51 -27.66
C GLN A 73 -6.40 -18.34 -26.27
N LEU A 74 -5.46 -17.41 -26.14
CA LEU A 74 -4.85 -17.07 -24.84
C LEU A 74 -5.83 -16.39 -23.88
N SER A 75 -6.83 -15.69 -24.41
CA SER A 75 -7.85 -15.00 -23.63
C SER A 75 -9.00 -15.93 -23.19
N GLU A 76 -9.32 -16.94 -24.00
CA GLU A 76 -10.31 -17.97 -23.67
C GLU A 76 -9.80 -18.90 -22.56
N GLU A 77 -8.50 -19.24 -22.55
CA GLU A 77 -7.84 -19.93 -21.42
C GLU A 77 -7.68 -19.04 -20.17
N ARG A 78 -7.86 -17.73 -20.31
CA ARG A 78 -7.97 -16.76 -19.22
C ARG A 78 -9.41 -16.54 -18.76
N LYS A 79 -10.38 -17.41 -19.11
CA LYS A 79 -11.59 -17.49 -18.30
C LYS A 79 -11.12 -17.80 -16.88
N PRO A 80 -11.27 -16.88 -15.91
CA PRO A 80 -10.91 -17.21 -14.55
C PRO A 80 -11.76 -18.41 -14.18
N VAL A 81 -11.13 -19.58 -14.04
CA VAL A 81 -11.74 -20.64 -13.24
C VAL A 81 -11.92 -19.97 -11.89
N PHE A 82 -13.16 -19.61 -11.57
CA PHE A 82 -13.54 -19.22 -10.23
C PHE A 82 -13.37 -20.49 -9.40
N ILE A 83 -12.12 -20.79 -9.03
CA ILE A 83 -11.85 -21.63 -7.88
C ILE A 83 -12.41 -20.77 -6.75
N PRO A 84 -13.50 -21.17 -6.08
CA PRO A 84 -13.84 -20.51 -4.84
C PRO A 84 -12.61 -20.73 -3.97
N LYS A 85 -11.82 -19.68 -3.78
CA LYS A 85 -10.85 -19.63 -2.69
C LYS A 85 -11.68 -20.07 -1.49
N ALA A 86 -11.35 -21.23 -0.90
CA ALA A 86 -11.97 -21.66 0.34
C ALA A 86 -12.03 -20.41 1.19
N ALA A 87 -13.25 -19.98 1.56
CA ALA A 87 -13.45 -18.66 2.14
C ALA A 87 -12.52 -18.57 3.35
N GLU A 88 -11.38 -17.90 3.19
CA GLU A 88 -10.50 -17.62 4.30
C GLU A 88 -11.38 -16.81 5.22
N HIS A 89 -11.79 -17.41 6.34
CA HIS A 89 -12.57 -16.71 7.33
C HIS A 89 -11.85 -15.40 7.59
N PRO A 90 -12.50 -14.23 7.38
CA PRO A 90 -11.83 -12.96 7.57
C PRO A 90 -11.26 -12.97 8.97
N LYS A 91 -9.94 -12.74 9.08
CA LYS A 91 -9.26 -12.75 10.38
C LYS A 91 -10.09 -11.90 11.35
N PRO A 92 -10.27 -12.34 12.61
CA PRO A 92 -11.02 -11.55 13.57
C PRO A 92 -10.34 -10.20 13.74
N ILE A 93 -11.13 -9.13 13.87
CA ILE A 93 -10.57 -7.79 14.00
C ILE A 93 -9.91 -7.66 15.37
N SER A 94 -8.71 -7.10 15.40
CA SER A 94 -8.01 -6.82 16.65
C SER A 94 -8.45 -5.47 17.24
N TYR A 95 -8.39 -5.37 18.56
CA TYR A 95 -8.74 -4.16 19.29
C TYR A 95 -7.64 -3.81 20.28
N ILE A 96 -7.51 -2.52 20.58
CA ILE A 96 -6.66 -2.04 21.68
C ILE A 96 -7.48 -2.14 22.97
N PRO A 97 -6.91 -2.70 24.06
CA PRO A 97 -7.58 -2.75 25.36
C PRO A 97 -7.99 -1.35 25.84
N ALA A 98 -9.18 -1.24 26.44
CA ALA A 98 -9.75 0.03 26.88
C ALA A 98 -8.87 0.71 27.93
N GLU A 99 -8.19 -0.09 28.76
CA GLU A 99 -7.28 0.36 29.81
C GLU A 99 -6.12 1.18 29.24
N ILE A 100 -5.66 0.87 28.01
CA ILE A 100 -4.62 1.64 27.33
C ILE A 100 -5.15 3.00 26.87
N VAL A 101 -6.41 3.03 26.41
CA VAL A 101 -7.09 4.29 26.06
C VAL A 101 -7.24 5.14 27.31
N GLU A 102 -7.80 4.59 28.38
CA GLU A 102 -8.01 5.28 29.66
C GLU A 102 -6.71 5.78 30.27
N ALA A 103 -5.66 4.96 30.27
CA ALA A 103 -4.33 5.35 30.77
C ALA A 103 -3.71 6.51 29.97
N SER A 104 -4.17 6.76 28.74
CA SER A 104 -3.75 7.91 27.95
C SER A 104 -4.53 9.20 28.26
N MET A 105 -5.69 9.11 28.92
CA MET A 105 -6.59 10.25 29.20
C MET A 105 -6.16 11.07 30.44
N GLN A 106 -4.86 11.19 30.67
CA GLN A 106 -4.25 11.87 31.80
C GLN A 106 -2.97 12.61 31.39
N HIS A 107 -2.39 13.35 32.33
CA HIS A 107 -1.14 14.11 32.16
C HIS A 107 -1.13 15.07 30.96
N TYR A 108 -2.28 15.69 30.67
CA TYR A 108 -2.44 16.62 29.55
C TYR A 108 -1.49 17.82 29.61
N GLU A 109 -1.06 18.24 30.80
CA GLU A 109 -0.09 19.33 30.96
C GLU A 109 1.27 19.02 30.30
N ALA A 110 1.60 17.74 30.09
CA ALA A 110 2.80 17.32 29.37
C ALA A 110 2.57 17.18 27.85
N ASN A 111 1.33 17.20 27.37
CA ASN A 111 0.97 16.97 25.98
C ASN A 111 1.13 18.27 25.15
N ASN A 112 2.01 18.26 24.15
CA ASN A 112 2.37 19.46 23.41
C ASN A 112 1.18 20.05 22.63
N LEU A 113 0.31 19.19 22.07
CA LEU A 113 -0.89 19.66 21.39
C LEU A 113 -1.87 20.28 22.37
N PHE A 114 -2.07 19.66 23.54
CA PHE A 114 -2.93 20.22 24.60
C PHE A 114 -2.46 21.61 25.01
N ARG A 115 -1.16 21.75 25.32
CA ARG A 115 -0.56 23.03 25.69
C ARG A 115 -0.80 24.10 24.62
N PHE A 116 -0.58 23.77 23.35
CA PHE A 116 -0.83 24.69 22.25
C PHE A 116 -2.32 25.09 22.14
N LEU A 117 -3.25 24.13 22.26
CA LEU A 117 -4.68 24.39 22.18
C LEU A 117 -5.19 25.22 23.36
N CYS A 118 -4.65 25.00 24.57
CA CYS A 118 -4.95 25.83 25.74
C CYS A 118 -4.62 27.31 25.49
N LEU A 119 -3.53 27.61 24.77
CA LEU A 119 -3.17 28.98 24.41
C LEU A 119 -4.16 29.62 23.40
N LYS A 120 -4.93 28.81 22.67
CA LYS A 120 -5.87 29.29 21.64
C LYS A 120 -7.32 29.35 22.11
N PHE A 121 -7.74 28.34 22.88
CA PHE A 121 -9.15 28.14 23.22
C PHE A 121 -9.42 28.22 24.72
N GLY A 122 -8.38 28.30 25.56
CA GLY A 122 -8.52 28.16 27.00
C GLY A 122 -8.48 26.71 27.45
N ARG A 123 -8.16 26.52 28.73
CA ARG A 123 -7.92 25.18 29.30
C ARG A 123 -9.18 24.33 29.38
N GLU A 124 -10.30 24.91 29.79
CA GLU A 124 -11.57 24.19 29.97
C GLU A 124 -12.09 23.64 28.64
N GLN A 125 -12.17 24.50 27.62
CA GLN A 125 -12.64 24.13 26.28
C GLN A 125 -11.71 23.09 25.65
N THR A 126 -10.40 23.26 25.81
CA THR A 126 -9.42 22.27 25.31
C THR A 126 -9.61 20.92 26.01
N MET A 127 -9.81 20.91 27.33
CA MET A 127 -10.04 19.68 28.07
C MET A 127 -11.34 19.00 27.66
N GLU A 128 -12.42 19.76 27.47
CA GLU A 128 -13.68 19.22 26.96
C GLU A 128 -13.48 18.55 25.60
N LEU A 129 -12.79 19.22 24.67
CA LEU A 129 -12.51 18.68 23.34
C LEU A 129 -11.65 17.41 23.38
N MET A 130 -10.58 17.39 24.19
CA MET A 130 -9.74 16.20 24.34
C MET A 130 -10.54 14.99 24.85
N LYS A 131 -11.40 15.21 25.85
CA LYS A 131 -12.25 14.14 26.39
C LYS A 131 -13.30 13.69 25.38
N ARG A 132 -14.00 14.62 24.75
CA ARG A 132 -15.07 14.34 23.78
C ARG A 132 -14.58 13.47 22.63
N TYR A 133 -13.40 13.80 22.09
CA TYR A 133 -12.83 13.09 20.95
C TYR A 133 -11.89 11.95 21.31
N ASN A 134 -11.76 11.60 22.59
CA ASN A 134 -10.80 10.60 23.07
C ASN A 134 -9.39 10.85 22.51
N VAL A 135 -8.89 12.07 22.72
CA VAL A 135 -7.51 12.43 22.39
C VAL A 135 -6.69 12.34 23.67
N GLY A 136 -5.69 11.49 23.67
CA GLY A 136 -4.87 11.17 24.84
C GLY A 136 -3.44 11.69 24.73
N THR A 137 -2.69 11.47 25.81
CA THR A 137 -1.26 11.71 25.92
C THR A 137 -0.49 10.41 25.71
N SER A 138 0.58 10.46 24.91
CA SER A 138 1.46 9.31 24.68
C SER A 138 2.86 9.60 25.19
N ARG A 139 3.49 8.57 25.77
CA ARG A 139 4.88 8.59 26.23
C ARG A 139 5.87 8.09 25.19
N HIS A 140 5.39 7.68 24.00
CA HIS A 140 6.27 7.18 22.92
C HIS A 140 7.30 8.22 22.50
N TRP A 141 6.90 9.50 22.45
CA TRP A 141 7.80 10.65 22.46
C TRP A 141 7.35 11.62 23.53
N GLN A 142 8.29 12.39 24.09
CA GLN A 142 7.96 13.35 25.13
C GLN A 142 6.97 14.40 24.62
N GLY A 143 5.78 14.42 25.23
CA GLY A 143 4.68 15.32 24.87
C GLY A 143 3.90 14.95 23.61
N ALA A 144 4.00 13.69 23.16
CA ALA A 144 3.20 13.20 22.05
C ALA A 144 1.71 13.09 22.39
N THR A 145 0.90 13.16 21.35
CA THR A 145 -0.56 13.03 21.41
C THR A 145 -0.97 11.72 20.74
N VAL A 146 -1.96 11.02 21.28
CA VAL A 146 -2.59 9.88 20.62
C VAL A 146 -4.02 10.23 20.22
N PHE A 147 -4.37 9.99 18.95
CA PHE A 147 -5.72 10.10 18.42
C PHE A 147 -6.31 8.70 18.29
N TRP A 148 -7.29 8.38 19.13
CA TRP A 148 -7.93 7.07 19.13
C TRP A 148 -8.97 6.95 18.01
N GLN A 149 -8.95 5.83 17.31
CA GLN A 149 -10.00 5.43 16.36
C GLN A 149 -10.90 4.44 17.09
N ILE A 150 -12.02 4.95 17.62
CA ILE A 150 -13.00 4.20 18.39
C ILE A 150 -14.25 4.08 17.53
N ASP A 151 -14.71 2.84 17.33
CA ASP A 151 -15.87 2.58 16.49
C ASP A 151 -17.19 2.93 17.20
N SER A 152 -18.29 2.84 16.45
CA SER A 152 -19.65 3.05 16.97
C SER A 152 -20.07 2.12 18.12
N SER A 153 -19.35 1.01 18.37
CA SER A 153 -19.55 0.13 19.52
C SER A 153 -18.69 0.47 20.73
N GLY A 154 -17.93 1.56 20.67
CA GLY A 154 -17.04 2.00 21.74
C GLY A 154 -15.72 1.24 21.80
N LYS A 155 -15.38 0.42 20.79
CA LYS A 155 -14.15 -0.37 20.79
C LYS A 155 -13.03 0.34 20.04
N ALA A 156 -11.86 0.43 20.67
CA ALA A 156 -10.69 1.05 20.06
C ALA A 156 -10.08 0.13 18.98
N ARG A 157 -10.20 0.52 17.71
CA ARG A 157 -9.61 -0.19 16.57
C ARG A 157 -8.11 0.00 16.50
N THR A 158 -7.63 1.19 16.83
CA THR A 158 -6.22 1.57 16.89
C THR A 158 -6.09 2.99 17.45
N GLY A 159 -4.87 3.50 17.57
CA GLY A 159 -4.60 4.92 17.80
C GLY A 159 -3.42 5.39 16.98
N LYS A 160 -3.41 6.68 16.63
CA LYS A 160 -2.32 7.31 15.89
C LYS A 160 -1.57 8.27 16.82
N ILE A 161 -0.30 7.97 17.07
CA ILE A 161 0.58 8.78 17.91
C ILE A 161 1.29 9.80 17.03
N ILE A 162 1.22 11.08 17.40
CA ILE A 162 1.83 12.20 16.67
C ILE A 162 2.49 13.15 17.66
N LEU A 163 3.73 13.58 17.36
CA LEU A 163 4.38 14.65 18.11
C LEU A 163 4.12 16.03 17.49
N TYR A 164 3.76 16.98 18.34
CA TYR A 164 3.54 18.38 17.98
C TYR A 164 4.54 19.29 18.66
N ASN A 165 4.84 20.43 18.02
CA ASN A 165 5.57 21.51 18.64
C ASN A 165 4.61 22.32 19.55
N PRO A 166 4.94 22.55 20.83
CA PRO A 166 4.03 23.17 21.80
C PRO A 166 3.79 24.67 21.57
N GLN A 167 4.66 25.37 20.85
CA GLN A 167 4.50 26.81 20.56
C GLN A 167 3.68 27.06 19.30
N THR A 168 3.89 26.23 18.26
CA THR A 168 3.33 26.45 16.92
C THR A 168 2.15 25.54 16.59
N GLY A 169 1.95 24.45 17.33
CA GLY A 169 0.94 23.43 17.02
C GLY A 169 1.22 22.64 15.74
N LYS A 170 2.40 22.81 15.12
CA LYS A 170 2.80 22.07 13.92
C LYS A 170 3.35 20.69 14.29
N ARG A 171 3.12 19.70 13.42
CA ARG A 171 3.70 18.35 13.57
C ARG A 171 5.23 18.41 13.45
N VAL A 172 5.93 17.69 14.30
CA VAL A 172 7.39 17.58 14.26
C VAL A 172 7.80 16.60 13.17
N LYS A 173 8.46 17.10 12.12
CA LYS A 173 8.90 16.33 10.95
C LYS A 173 10.42 16.13 10.85
N GLN A 174 11.18 16.80 11.73
CA GLN A 174 12.64 16.71 11.77
C GLN A 174 13.10 16.28 13.17
N PRO A 175 14.20 15.50 13.27
CA PRO A 175 15.01 14.97 12.16
C PRO A 175 14.27 13.91 11.31
N PHE A 176 13.15 13.37 11.79
CA PHE A 176 12.24 12.50 11.04
C PHE A 176 10.78 12.75 11.42
N CYS A 177 9.86 12.14 10.68
CA CYS A 177 8.43 12.21 10.95
C CYS A 177 8.06 11.47 12.24
N HIS A 178 7.65 12.20 13.27
CA HIS A 178 7.21 11.64 14.54
C HIS A 178 5.73 11.25 14.46
N VAL A 179 5.43 10.21 13.68
CA VAL A 179 4.11 9.60 13.55
C VAL A 179 4.25 8.09 13.63
N THR A 180 3.46 7.43 14.48
CA THR A 180 3.40 5.97 14.55
C THR A 180 2.00 5.50 14.94
N TRP A 181 1.72 4.21 14.75
CA TRP A 181 0.49 3.59 15.20
C TRP A 181 0.69 2.94 16.57
N VAL A 182 -0.35 2.95 17.40
CA VAL A 182 -0.31 2.35 18.74
C VAL A 182 0.03 0.86 18.68
N HIS A 183 -0.60 0.08 17.80
CA HIS A 183 -0.33 -1.35 17.70
C HIS A 183 1.12 -1.65 17.30
N SER A 184 1.74 -0.81 16.46
CA SER A 184 3.18 -0.90 16.14
C SER A 184 4.05 -0.51 17.33
N ALA A 185 3.70 0.56 18.05
CA ALA A 185 4.44 1.02 19.22
C ALA A 185 4.39 0.01 20.38
N LEU A 186 3.26 -0.70 20.53
CA LEU A 186 3.06 -1.78 21.50
C LEU A 186 3.61 -3.14 21.02
N ARG A 187 4.09 -3.23 19.78
CA ARG A 187 4.61 -4.46 19.15
C ARG A 187 3.60 -5.61 19.19
N LEU A 188 2.34 -5.33 18.91
CA LEU A 188 1.28 -6.34 18.86
C LEU A 188 1.45 -7.16 17.56
N ASN A 189 1.83 -8.43 17.71
CA ASN A 189 1.97 -9.36 16.60
C ASN A 189 0.59 -9.76 16.05
N ASP A 190 0.52 -10.02 14.74
CA ASP A 190 -0.71 -10.43 14.03
C ASP A 190 -1.92 -9.50 14.24
N PHE A 191 -1.68 -8.22 14.55
CA PHE A 191 -2.74 -7.25 14.77
C PHE A 191 -3.51 -6.98 13.46
N ASN A 192 -4.75 -7.46 13.40
CA ASN A 192 -5.63 -7.29 12.27
C ASN A 192 -6.37 -5.96 12.37
N LEU A 193 -5.75 -4.91 11.82
CA LEU A 193 -6.30 -3.56 11.80
C LEU A 193 -7.48 -3.44 10.82
N ARG A 194 -8.64 -3.01 11.34
CA ARG A 194 -9.74 -2.47 10.53
C ARG A 194 -9.99 -1.03 10.94
N GLN A 195 -9.61 -0.08 10.10
CA GLN A 195 -9.75 1.35 10.40
C GLN A 195 -11.22 1.76 10.46
N CYS A 196 -11.49 2.71 11.36
CA CYS A 196 -12.77 3.38 11.53
C CYS A 196 -12.52 4.91 11.54
N PHE A 197 -13.56 5.73 11.44
CA PHE A 197 -13.36 7.18 11.41
C PHE A 197 -12.92 7.71 12.78
N PHE A 198 -12.11 8.78 12.78
CA PHE A 198 -11.84 9.51 14.01
C PHE A 198 -13.12 10.24 14.45
N GLY A 199 -13.57 10.00 15.69
CA GLY A 199 -14.85 10.53 16.18
C GLY A 199 -16.07 9.70 15.78
N GLU A 200 -15.91 8.51 15.18
CA GLU A 200 -17.04 7.64 14.80
C GLU A 200 -17.93 7.29 16.01
N HIS A 201 -17.33 7.14 17.21
CA HIS A 201 -18.04 6.91 18.47
C HIS A 201 -19.05 8.01 18.83
N LEU A 202 -18.94 9.21 18.23
CA LEU A 202 -19.87 10.33 18.45
C LEU A 202 -21.11 10.27 17.55
N LEU A 203 -21.10 9.48 16.47
CA LEU A 203 -22.19 9.47 15.49
C LEU A 203 -23.53 9.02 16.08
N ALA A 204 -23.49 8.12 17.07
CA ALA A 204 -24.69 7.62 17.72
C ALA A 204 -25.39 8.69 18.59
N SER A 205 -24.61 9.55 19.25
CA SER A 205 -25.09 10.59 20.17
C SER A 205 -25.28 11.96 19.50
N GLU A 206 -24.59 12.24 18.38
CA GLU A 206 -24.56 13.56 17.72
C GLU A 206 -25.12 13.53 16.29
N LYS A 207 -26.26 12.86 16.10
CA LYS A 207 -26.88 12.58 14.78
C LYS A 207 -27.12 13.80 13.89
N GLY A 208 -27.24 15.00 14.47
CA GLY A 208 -27.53 16.24 13.74
C GLY A 208 -26.29 17.07 13.37
N LYS A 209 -25.08 16.62 13.73
CA LYS A 209 -23.85 17.39 13.46
C LYS A 209 -23.21 16.99 12.13
N PRO A 210 -22.60 17.94 11.41
CA PRO A 210 -21.92 17.65 10.16
C PRO A 210 -20.71 16.74 10.40
N VAL A 211 -20.50 15.81 9.47
CA VAL A 211 -19.31 14.95 9.40
C VAL A 211 -18.37 15.53 8.35
N ALA A 212 -17.10 15.72 8.71
CA ALA A 212 -16.05 16.07 7.76
C ALA A 212 -15.32 14.81 7.29
N LEU A 213 -15.14 14.67 5.97
CA LEU A 213 -14.50 13.54 5.31
C LEU A 213 -13.20 13.97 4.61
#